data_AF-A0A6N2CM31-F1
#
_entry.id   AF-A0A6N2CM31-F1
#
_cell.length_a   1.000
_cell.length_b   1.000
_cell.length_c   1.000
_cell.angle_alpha   90.00
_cell.angle_beta   90.00
_cell.angle_gamma   90.00
#
_symmetry.space_group_name_H-M   'P 1'
#
loop_
_entity.id
_entity.type
_entity.pdbx_description
1 polymer ?
#
loop_
_entity_poly.entity_id
_entity_poly.type
_entity_poly.pdbx_seq_one_letter_code
_entity_poly.pdbx_strand_id
1 'polypeptide(L)'
;MSNAIKSMKLASPTSLKITLRSIREGRKQTLRQCLIREFNISGHILLRSFNYNDFYEGGKAIFFTKDKKFKWEPSNLEKVHDAIVMQFSEVVHDDRWGCLELPQRQLFKTSKL
;
A
#
# COMPACT_ATOMS: atom_id res chain seq x y z
N MET A 1 24.01 -5.64 3.17
CA MET A 1 23.18 -5.24 2.00
C MET A 1 22.47 -6.40 1.30
N SER A 2 23.01 -7.63 1.28
CA SER A 2 22.41 -8.77 0.57
C SER A 2 20.99 -9.15 1.04
N ASN A 3 20.67 -9.01 2.33
CA ASN A 3 19.35 -9.39 2.87
C ASN A 3 18.21 -8.51 2.39
N ALA A 4 18.41 -7.19 2.30
CA ALA A 4 17.37 -6.27 1.82
C ALA A 4 16.97 -6.57 0.37
N ILE A 5 17.95 -6.82 -0.50
CA ILE A 5 17.71 -7.18 -1.91
C ILE A 5 16.96 -8.51 -1.99
N LYS A 6 17.34 -9.51 -1.18
CA LYS A 6 16.63 -10.80 -1.11
C LYS A 6 15.17 -10.62 -0.70
N SER A 7 14.89 -9.81 0.32
CA SER A 7 13.52 -9.52 0.76
C SER A 7 12.71 -8.82 -0.32
N MET A 8 13.29 -7.81 -0.99
CA MET A 8 12.61 -7.11 -2.09
C MET A 8 12.30 -8.04 -3.27
N LYS A 9 13.19 -8.98 -3.61
CA LYS A 9 12.93 -9.97 -4.68
C LYS A 9 11.77 -10.93 -4.38
N LEU A 10 11.39 -11.10 -3.11
CA LEU A 10 10.25 -11.93 -2.72
C LEU A 10 8.94 -11.15 -2.64
N ALA A 11 9.00 -9.81 -2.59
CA ALA A 11 7.81 -8.96 -2.50
C ALA A 11 7.13 -8.75 -3.85
N SER A 12 5.85 -8.35 -3.82
CA SER A 12 5.12 -7.93 -5.03
C SER A 12 5.82 -6.73 -5.69
N PRO A 13 6.15 -6.80 -6.99
CA PRO A 13 6.73 -5.67 -7.73
C PRO A 13 5.86 -4.41 -7.68
N THR A 14 4.54 -4.59 -7.78
CA THR A 14 3.54 -3.52 -7.70
C THR A 14 3.55 -2.88 -6.31
N SER A 15 3.49 -3.70 -5.26
CA SER A 15 3.56 -3.21 -3.87
C SER A 15 4.82 -2.41 -3.60
N LEU A 16 5.97 -2.85 -4.13
CA LEU A 16 7.24 -2.12 -3.98
C LEU A 16 7.17 -0.71 -4.58
N LYS A 17 6.60 -0.56 -5.78
CA LYS A 17 6.48 0.76 -6.42
C LYS A 17 5.46 1.65 -5.70
N ILE A 18 4.32 1.10 -5.27
CA ILE A 18 3.33 1.83 -4.46
C ILE A 18 3.97 2.34 -3.17
N THR A 19 4.65 1.48 -2.41
CA THR A 19 5.30 1.85 -1.16
C THR A 19 6.39 2.89 -1.37
N LEU A 20 7.25 2.73 -2.38
CA LEU A 20 8.29 3.69 -2.70
C LEU A 20 7.71 5.08 -3.02
N ARG A 21 6.63 5.11 -3.80
CA ARG A 21 5.91 6.34 -4.12
C ARG A 21 5.32 6.98 -2.88
N SER A 22 4.61 6.22 -2.05
CA SER A 22 4.01 6.74 -0.81
C SER A 22 5.08 7.35 0.10
N ILE A 23 6.23 6.69 0.28
CA ILE A 23 7.34 7.23 1.06
C ILE A 23 7.83 8.55 0.47
N ARG A 24 7.99 8.65 -0.85
CA ARG A 24 8.49 9.87 -1.52
C ARG A 24 7.52 11.04 -1.40
N GLU A 25 6.24 10.80 -1.61
CA GLU A 25 5.21 11.83 -1.47
C GLU A 25 4.99 12.23 0.00
N GLY A 26 5.05 11.27 0.92
CA GLY A 26 4.89 11.50 2.36
C GLY A 26 5.92 12.47 2.95
N ARG A 27 7.10 12.59 2.35
CA ARG A 27 8.13 13.58 2.74
C ARG A 27 7.65 15.03 2.62
N LYS A 28 6.62 15.29 1.81
CA LYS A 28 6.07 16.62 1.53
C LYS A 28 4.69 16.83 2.13
N GLN A 29 4.19 15.87 2.91
CA GLN A 29 2.80 15.85 3.40
C GLN A 29 2.76 15.78 4.93
N THR A 30 1.66 16.27 5.49
CA THR A 30 1.33 16.08 6.91
C THR A 30 0.94 14.62 7.19
N LEU A 31 1.06 14.17 8.44
CA LEU A 31 0.60 12.84 8.85
C LEU A 31 -0.86 12.59 8.46
N ARG A 32 -1.75 13.58 8.60
CA ARG A 32 -3.16 13.48 8.20
C ARG A 32 -3.29 13.14 6.71
N GLN A 33 -2.57 13.85 5.84
CA GLN A 33 -2.59 13.60 4.40
C GLN A 33 -2.03 12.21 4.06
N CYS A 34 -0.93 11.80 4.72
CA CYS A 34 -0.37 10.46 4.55
C CYS A 34 -1.40 9.38 4.92
N LEU A 35 -2.07 9.51 6.07
CA LEU A 35 -3.07 8.54 6.52
C LEU A 35 -4.26 8.43 5.56
N ILE A 36 -4.74 9.55 5.02
CA ILE A 36 -5.81 9.55 4.02
C ILE A 36 -5.35 8.81 2.75
N ARG A 37 -4.14 9.06 2.26
CA ARG A 37 -3.60 8.34 1.10
C ARG A 37 -3.43 6.85 1.38
N GLU A 38 -2.82 6.48 2.50
CA GLU A 38 -2.63 5.06 2.87
C GLU A 38 -3.95 4.32 3.01
N PHE A 39 -5.00 5.01 3.49
CA PHE A 39 -6.33 4.44 3.58
C PHE A 39 -6.93 4.17 2.19
N ASN A 40 -6.77 5.09 1.24
CA ASN A 40 -7.21 4.85 -0.14
C ASN A 40 -6.42 3.71 -0.82
N ILE A 41 -5.10 3.69 -0.66
CA ILE A 41 -4.24 2.59 -1.14
C ILE A 41 -4.74 1.26 -0.58
N SER A 42 -5.01 1.20 0.73
CA SER A 42 -5.52 0.00 1.40
C SER A 42 -6.88 -0.41 0.86
N GLY A 43 -7.77 0.55 0.61
CA GLY A 43 -9.08 0.31 0.00
C GLY A 43 -8.98 -0.30 -1.38
N HIS A 44 -8.16 0.27 -2.28
CA HIS A 44 -7.93 -0.30 -3.61
C HIS A 44 -7.36 -1.72 -3.55
N ILE A 45 -6.45 -1.99 -2.61
CA ILE A 45 -5.88 -3.32 -2.41
C ILE A 45 -6.95 -4.32 -1.94
N LEU A 46 -7.74 -3.97 -0.93
CA LEU A 46 -8.74 -4.86 -0.32
C LEU A 46 -9.95 -5.08 -1.24
N LEU A 47 -10.34 -4.08 -2.03
CA LEU A 47 -11.43 -4.20 -2.99
C LEU A 47 -10.98 -4.81 -4.32
N ARG A 48 -9.69 -5.15 -4.47
CA ARG A 48 -9.07 -5.65 -5.71
C ARG A 48 -9.33 -4.74 -6.91
N SER A 49 -9.29 -3.42 -6.68
CA SER A 49 -9.36 -2.44 -7.77
C SER A 49 -8.27 -2.72 -8.81
N PHE A 50 -8.55 -2.37 -10.06
CA PHE A 50 -7.61 -2.54 -11.18
C PHE A 50 -7.16 -4.00 -11.40
N ASN A 51 -7.99 -4.97 -11.00
CA ASN A 51 -7.70 -6.40 -11.01
C ASN A 51 -6.46 -6.80 -10.18
N TYR A 52 -6.14 -6.03 -9.15
CA TYR A 52 -5.00 -6.30 -8.28
C TYR A 52 -5.26 -7.49 -7.33
N ASN A 53 -4.49 -8.56 -7.49
CA ASN A 53 -4.65 -9.80 -6.73
C ASN A 53 -3.48 -10.15 -5.79
N ASP A 54 -2.36 -9.42 -5.87
CA ASP A 54 -1.12 -9.77 -5.16
C ASP A 54 -1.29 -9.83 -3.63
N PHE A 55 -2.18 -9.03 -3.04
CA PHE A 55 -2.44 -9.12 -1.59
C PHE A 55 -2.96 -10.51 -1.19
N TYR A 56 -3.89 -11.05 -1.97
CA TYR A 56 -4.49 -12.36 -1.73
C TYR A 56 -3.57 -13.50 -2.14
N GLU A 57 -2.89 -13.38 -3.28
CA GLU A 57 -1.88 -14.36 -3.70
C GLU A 57 -0.73 -14.44 -2.70
N GLY A 58 -0.33 -13.31 -2.11
CA GLY A 58 0.69 -13.24 -1.09
C GLY A 58 0.27 -13.92 0.20
N GLY A 59 -0.94 -13.61 0.69
CA GLY A 59 -1.53 -14.32 1.84
C GLY A 59 -1.63 -15.83 1.58
N LYS A 60 -2.13 -16.22 0.41
CA LYS A 60 -2.22 -17.63 0.01
C LYS A 60 -0.85 -18.32 0.02
N ALA A 61 0.16 -17.69 -0.57
CA ALA A 61 1.51 -18.22 -0.63
C ALA A 61 2.15 -18.37 0.76
N ILE A 62 1.94 -17.41 1.66
CA ILE A 62 2.50 -17.43 3.01
C ILE A 62 1.82 -18.47 3.90
N PHE A 63 0.48 -18.51 3.90
CA PHE A 63 -0.28 -19.27 4.87
C PHE A 63 -0.66 -20.68 4.40
N PHE A 64 -0.82 -20.89 3.09
CA PHE A 64 -1.41 -22.12 2.56
C PHE A 64 -0.47 -22.90 1.63
N THR A 65 0.63 -22.31 1.14
CA THR A 65 1.59 -23.04 0.30
C THR A 65 2.86 -23.41 1.06
N LYS A 66 3.24 -24.69 0.98
CA LYS A 66 4.46 -25.22 1.63
C LYS A 66 5.74 -24.58 1.08
N ASP A 67 5.76 -24.30 -0.22
CA ASP A 67 6.96 -23.83 -0.93
C ASP A 67 7.04 -22.30 -1.07
N LYS A 68 6.07 -21.55 -0.53
CA LYS A 68 5.98 -20.08 -0.65
C LYS A 68 6.19 -19.56 -2.08
N LYS A 69 5.59 -20.24 -3.06
CA LYS A 69 5.67 -19.84 -4.47
C LYS A 69 4.70 -18.70 -4.73
N PHE A 70 5.23 -17.49 -4.79
CA PHE A 70 4.47 -16.29 -5.10
C PHE A 70 4.18 -16.20 -6.60
N LYS A 71 2.94 -15.84 -6.95
CA LYS A 71 2.49 -15.62 -8.33
C LYS A 71 2.08 -14.16 -8.50
N TRP A 72 3.08 -13.27 -8.49
CA TRP A 72 2.85 -11.84 -8.64
C TRP A 72 2.44 -11.48 -10.06
N GLU A 73 1.49 -10.55 -10.16
CA GLU A 73 1.03 -9.98 -11.42
C GLU A 73 1.04 -8.45 -11.38
N PRO A 74 1.92 -7.80 -12.17
CA PRO A 74 2.98 -8.37 -13.00
C PRO A 74 4.15 -8.99 -12.20
N SER A 75 4.89 -9.89 -12.84
CA SER A 75 5.92 -10.71 -12.19
C SER A 75 7.28 -10.03 -11.96
N ASN A 76 7.50 -8.84 -12.53
CA ASN A 76 8.76 -8.10 -12.37
C ASN A 76 8.54 -6.57 -12.39
N LEU A 77 9.56 -5.81 -11.96
CA LEU A 77 9.46 -4.36 -11.75
C LEU A 77 9.35 -3.57 -13.05
N GLU A 78 9.94 -4.07 -14.13
CA GLU A 78 9.95 -3.42 -15.45
C GLU A 78 8.56 -3.34 -16.06
N LYS A 79 7.69 -4.30 -15.72
CA LYS A 79 6.30 -4.37 -16.19
C LYS A 79 5.31 -3.54 -15.37
N VAL A 80 5.71 -2.99 -14.23
CA VAL A 80 4.83 -2.13 -13.42
C VAL A 80 4.90 -0.70 -13.97
N HIS A 81 3.88 -0.24 -14.67
CA HIS A 81 3.85 1.12 -15.22
C HIS A 81 3.41 2.16 -14.16
N ASP A 82 3.97 3.37 -14.24
CA ASP A 82 3.66 4.45 -13.29
C ASP A 82 2.18 4.83 -13.29
N ALA A 83 1.51 4.69 -14.44
CA ALA A 83 0.06 4.90 -14.57
C ALA A 83 -0.75 3.98 -13.64
N ILE A 84 -0.39 2.70 -13.57
CA ILE A 84 -1.07 1.74 -12.68
C ILE A 84 -0.82 2.13 -11.21
N VAL A 85 0.40 2.54 -10.88
CA VAL A 85 0.76 2.95 -9.52
C VAL A 85 0.03 4.23 -9.09
N MET A 86 -0.21 5.16 -10.02
CA MET A 86 -0.97 6.40 -9.75
C MET A 86 -2.38 6.11 -9.25
N GLN A 87 -3.04 5.13 -9.85
CA GLN A 87 -4.44 4.80 -9.56
C GLN A 87 -4.67 4.40 -8.10
N PHE A 88 -3.69 3.78 -7.43
CA PHE A 88 -3.81 3.38 -6.02
C PHE A 88 -3.88 4.56 -5.04
N SER A 89 -3.47 5.76 -5.46
CA SER A 89 -3.53 6.96 -4.59
C SER A 89 -4.81 7.77 -4.79
N GLU A 90 -5.65 7.39 -5.74
CA GLU A 90 -6.90 8.07 -6.05
C GLU A 90 -7.97 7.78 -4.98
N VAL A 91 -9.09 8.50 -5.05
CA VAL A 91 -10.22 8.24 -4.17
C VAL A 91 -10.88 6.93 -4.59
N VAL A 92 -11.19 6.08 -3.63
CA VAL A 92 -11.93 4.84 -3.87
C VAL A 92 -13.40 5.20 -4.14
N HIS A 93 -13.89 4.84 -5.33
CA HIS A 93 -15.29 4.99 -5.73
C HIS A 93 -16.03 3.67 -5.57
N ASP A 94 -16.30 3.27 -4.32
CA ASP A 94 -17.06 2.06 -3.98
C ASP A 94 -18.00 2.39 -2.82
N ASP A 95 -19.29 2.06 -2.94
CA ASP A 95 -20.30 2.38 -1.93
C ASP A 95 -20.01 1.76 -0.56
N ARG A 96 -19.18 0.71 -0.52
CA ARG A 96 -18.76 0.02 0.71
C ARG A 96 -17.54 0.66 1.35
N TRP A 97 -16.92 1.65 0.70
CA TRP A 97 -15.70 2.30 1.17
C TRP A 97 -15.89 3.81 1.29
N GLY A 98 -15.94 4.30 2.53
CA GLY A 98 -16.06 5.73 2.81
C GLY A 98 -14.74 6.50 2.67
N CYS A 99 -14.80 7.82 2.88
CA CYS A 99 -13.60 8.63 3.09
C CYS A 99 -13.12 8.51 4.54
N LEU A 100 -11.80 8.43 4.76
CA LEU A 100 -11.26 8.43 6.12
C LEU A 100 -11.42 9.80 6.78
N GLU A 101 -12.35 9.89 7.72
CA GLU A 101 -12.51 11.05 8.58
C GLU A 101 -11.62 10.92 9.82
N LEU A 102 -10.54 11.70 9.85
CA LEU A 102 -9.71 11.78 11.05
C LEU A 102 -10.27 12.85 11.99
N PRO A 103 -10.30 12.61 13.31
CA PRO A 103 -10.63 13.66 14.27
C PRO A 103 -9.55 14.74 14.29
N GLN A 104 -9.90 15.94 14.76
CA GLN A 104 -8.88 16.93 15.08
C GLN A 104 -8.12 16.46 16.32
N ARG A 105 -6.79 16.40 16.25
CA ARG A 105 -5.97 16.02 17.41
C ARG A 105 -6.18 17.07 18.49
N GLN A 106 -6.78 16.66 19.62
CA GLN A 106 -6.83 17.50 20.81
C GLN A 106 -5.40 17.66 21.34
N LEU A 107 -4.92 18.90 21.39
CA LEU A 107 -3.67 19.20 22.09
C LEU A 107 -3.97 19.07 23.58
N PHE A 108 -3.54 17.97 24.19
CA PHE A 108 -3.51 17.91 25.64
C PHE A 108 -2.58 19.02 26.11
N LYS A 109 -3.15 20.06 26.74
CA LYS A 109 -2.35 21.06 27.45
C LYS A 109 -1.59 20.28 28.50
N THR A 110 -0.28 20.15 28.35
CA THR A 110 0.58 19.66 29.44
C THR A 110 0.37 20.60 30.61
N SER A 111 -0.44 20.16 31.57
CA SER A 111 -0.52 20.78 32.89
C SER A 111 0.90 20.86 33.41
N LYS A 112 1.42 22.08 33.57
CA LYS A 112 2.67 22.31 34.30
C LYS A 112 2.51 21.66 35.67
N LEU A 113 3.38 20.70 35.98
CA LEU A 113 3.69 20.32 37.36
C LEU A 113 4.39 21.50 38.05
#